data_AF-A0A9N8F500-F1
#
_entry.id   AF-A0A9N8F500-F1
#
_cell.length_a   1.000
_cell.length_b   1.000
_cell.length_c   1.000
_cell.angle_alpha   90.00
_cell.angle_beta   90.00
_cell.angle_gamma   90.00
#
_symmetry.space_group_name_H-M   'P 1'
#
loop_
_entity.id
_entity.type
_entity.pdbx_description
1 polymer ?
#
loop_
_entity_poly.entity_id
_entity_poly.type
_entity_poly.pdbx_seq_one_letter_code
_entity_poly.pdbx_strand_id
1 'polypeptide(L)'
;MALPNNFTVLDSGGGGSTIRELALAANVAYLTPYYLVLRKENVSASKDVIAVSDTIFKRGADARALLGLPANGKATITPAGIPAGTRVFVQSSSHNRKIPANSQVLLQIAADGAAVNADSPPAPAPAPAPAAAPSPAPSPALAPPDTNPRPSKQAKTGDNVNDGNDQDTIVDDDGTNLG
;
A
#
# COMPACT_ATOMS: atom_id res chain seq x y z
N MET A 1 -1.29 -0.44 -32.01
CA MET A 1 -2.58 0.24 -31.94
C MET A 1 -2.28 1.59 -31.34
N ALA A 2 -2.73 2.67 -31.98
CA ALA A 2 -2.57 4.00 -31.42
C ALA A 2 -3.45 4.14 -30.17
N LEU A 3 -2.95 4.82 -29.14
CA LEU A 3 -3.78 5.24 -28.02
C LEU A 3 -4.90 6.16 -28.55
N PRO A 4 -6.08 6.17 -27.92
CA PRO A 4 -7.09 7.16 -28.26
C PRO A 4 -6.52 8.58 -28.10
N ASN A 5 -6.96 9.53 -28.94
CA ASN A 5 -6.41 10.89 -29.01
C ASN A 5 -6.46 11.68 -27.68
N ASN A 6 -7.30 11.25 -26.75
CA ASN A 6 -7.43 11.83 -25.42
C ASN A 6 -6.55 11.15 -24.36
N PHE A 7 -5.53 10.39 -24.78
CA PHE A 7 -4.54 9.82 -23.88
C PHE A 7 -3.12 10.05 -24.38
N THR A 8 -2.20 10.29 -23.44
CA THR A 8 -0.76 10.35 -23.70
C THR A 8 0.02 9.58 -22.66
N VAL A 9 1.17 9.02 -23.04
CA VAL A 9 2.08 8.30 -22.14
C VAL A 9 3.31 9.14 -21.91
N LEU A 10 3.74 9.25 -20.65
CA LEU A 10 5.00 9.88 -20.27
C LEU A 10 5.87 8.88 -19.52
N ASP A 11 7.17 8.87 -19.83
CA ASP A 11 8.18 8.05 -19.15
C ASP A 11 8.79 8.81 -17.97
N SER A 12 9.03 8.12 -16.86
CA SER A 12 9.60 8.72 -15.65
C SER A 12 11.13 8.92 -15.70
N GLY A 13 11.79 8.40 -16.74
CA GLY A 13 13.25 8.43 -16.87
C GLY A 13 14.01 7.74 -15.73
N GLY A 14 15.32 7.93 -15.66
CA GLY A 14 16.19 7.23 -14.70
C GLY A 14 16.10 7.69 -13.24
N GLY A 15 15.54 8.88 -12.96
CA GLY A 15 15.49 9.46 -11.60
C GLY A 15 14.21 9.19 -10.83
N GLY A 16 13.15 8.71 -11.50
CA GLY A 16 11.79 8.75 -10.95
C GLY A 16 11.28 10.19 -10.82
N SER A 17 9.96 10.38 -10.83
CA SER A 17 9.33 11.70 -10.75
C SER A 17 7.90 11.56 -10.28
N THR A 18 7.29 12.62 -9.76
CA THR A 18 5.84 12.62 -9.53
C THR A 18 5.09 12.75 -10.85
N ILE A 19 3.83 12.31 -10.84
CA ILE A 19 2.92 12.51 -11.98
C ILE A 19 2.86 13.99 -12.37
N ARG A 20 2.75 14.90 -11.39
CA ARG A 20 2.74 16.34 -11.61
C ARG A 20 4.02 16.84 -12.29
N GLU A 21 5.19 16.44 -11.79
CA GLU A 21 6.48 16.82 -12.36
C GLU A 21 6.61 16.36 -13.83
N LEU A 22 6.18 15.13 -14.13
CA LEU A 22 6.20 14.59 -15.49
C LEU A 22 5.27 15.35 -16.43
N ALA A 23 4.03 15.60 -15.98
CA ALA A 23 3.07 16.36 -16.76
C ALA A 23 3.55 17.80 -17.04
N LEU A 24 4.12 18.46 -16.03
CA LEU A 24 4.68 19.81 -16.17
C LEU A 24 5.87 19.83 -17.14
N ALA A 25 6.81 18.89 -17.01
CA ALA A 25 7.97 18.78 -17.90
C ALA A 25 7.57 18.53 -19.36
N ALA A 26 6.46 17.82 -19.59
CA ALA A 26 5.90 17.57 -20.91
C ALA A 26 4.94 18.67 -21.40
N ASN A 27 4.67 19.69 -20.59
CA ASN A 27 3.65 20.72 -20.83
C ASN A 27 2.25 20.12 -21.14
N VAL A 28 1.87 19.08 -20.40
CA VAL A 28 0.60 18.36 -20.57
C VAL A 28 -0.34 18.66 -19.40
N ALA A 29 -1.46 19.28 -19.70
CA ALA A 29 -2.63 19.32 -18.82
C ALA A 29 -3.38 17.99 -18.87
N TYR A 30 -3.82 17.46 -17.73
CA TYR A 30 -4.53 16.18 -17.66
C TYR A 30 -5.74 16.20 -16.73
N LEU A 31 -6.73 15.37 -17.05
CA LEU A 31 -7.95 15.15 -16.29
C LEU A 31 -7.78 14.02 -15.26
N THR A 32 -7.20 12.90 -15.70
CA THR A 32 -7.09 11.70 -14.84
C THR A 32 -5.75 11.01 -15.11
N PRO A 33 -4.90 10.87 -14.08
CA PRO A 33 -3.64 10.18 -14.21
C PRO A 33 -3.72 8.70 -13.84
N TYR A 34 -2.95 7.89 -14.53
CA TYR A 34 -2.78 6.47 -14.26
C TYR A 34 -1.29 6.13 -14.22
N TYR A 35 -0.89 5.18 -13.37
CA TYR A 35 0.50 4.69 -13.30
C TYR A 35 0.59 3.22 -13.67
N LEU A 36 1.70 2.86 -14.29
CA LEU A 36 2.00 1.49 -14.69
C LEU A 36 2.16 0.59 -13.45
N VAL A 37 1.51 -0.57 -13.48
CA VAL A 37 1.61 -1.60 -12.45
C VAL A 37 2.89 -2.42 -12.69
N LEU A 38 3.93 -2.16 -11.89
CA LEU A 38 5.20 -2.90 -11.92
C LEU A 38 5.35 -3.93 -10.80
N ARG A 39 4.50 -3.86 -9.78
CA ARG A 39 4.51 -4.71 -8.58
C ARG A 39 3.08 -5.07 -8.22
N LYS A 40 2.92 -5.94 -7.21
CA LYS A 40 1.59 -6.25 -6.66
C LYS A 40 0.89 -4.95 -6.24
N GLU A 41 -0.30 -4.71 -6.78
CA GLU A 41 -1.08 -3.49 -6.56
C GLU A 41 -2.49 -3.86 -6.09
N ASN A 42 -2.96 -3.20 -5.02
CA ASN A 42 -4.35 -3.33 -4.56
C ASN A 42 -5.20 -2.23 -5.18
N VAL A 43 -6.20 -2.64 -5.96
CA VAL A 43 -7.13 -1.77 -6.66
C VAL A 43 -8.45 -1.74 -5.89
N SER A 44 -8.89 -0.55 -5.49
CA SER A 44 -10.21 -0.38 -4.86
C SER A 44 -11.33 -0.49 -5.90
N ALA A 45 -12.56 -0.68 -5.42
CA ALA A 45 -13.74 -0.71 -6.29
C ALA A 45 -13.92 0.58 -7.11
N SER A 46 -13.53 1.72 -6.55
CA SER A 46 -13.65 3.04 -7.16
C SER A 46 -12.56 3.39 -8.17
N LYS A 47 -11.46 2.62 -8.22
CA LYS A 47 -10.36 2.89 -9.14
C LYS A 47 -10.65 2.31 -10.50
N ASP A 48 -10.41 3.13 -11.51
CA ASP A 48 -10.39 2.73 -12.91
C ASP A 48 -9.06 2.03 -13.27
N VAL A 49 -9.14 1.12 -14.23
CA VAL A 49 -8.03 0.28 -14.70
C VAL A 49 -8.00 0.34 -16.23
N ILE A 50 -6.81 0.48 -16.80
CA ILE A 50 -6.60 0.49 -18.24
C ILE A 50 -5.59 -0.59 -18.61
N ALA A 51 -5.90 -1.38 -19.63
CA ALA A 51 -4.99 -2.36 -20.22
C ALA A 51 -4.67 -1.96 -21.66
N VAL A 52 -3.39 -1.87 -21.99
CA VAL A 52 -2.88 -1.43 -23.30
C VAL A 52 -1.88 -2.44 -23.83
N SER A 53 -2.08 -2.88 -25.07
CA SER A 53 -1.10 -3.65 -25.85
C SER A 53 -1.01 -3.09 -27.27
N ASP A 54 -0.25 -3.76 -28.15
CA ASP A 54 -0.14 -3.37 -29.56
C ASP A 54 -1.46 -3.50 -30.33
N THR A 55 -2.46 -4.21 -29.82
CA THR A 55 -3.72 -4.45 -30.53
C THR A 55 -4.95 -4.11 -29.69
N ILE A 56 -4.76 -3.77 -28.41
CA ILE A 56 -5.85 -3.63 -27.45
C ILE A 56 -5.70 -2.34 -26.66
N PHE A 57 -6.81 -1.62 -26.53
CA PHE A 57 -7.03 -0.61 -25.50
C PHE A 57 -8.35 -0.92 -24.79
N LYS A 58 -8.29 -1.31 -23.52
CA LYS A 58 -9.46 -1.58 -22.68
C LYS A 58 -9.41 -0.72 -21.42
N ARG A 59 -10.58 -0.30 -20.94
CA ARG A 59 -10.75 0.55 -19.75
C ARG A 59 -11.85 -0.02 -18.85
N GLY A 60 -11.80 0.27 -17.55
CA GLY A 60 -12.87 -0.04 -16.61
C GLY A 60 -13.19 -1.53 -16.56
N ALA A 61 -14.46 -1.87 -16.74
CA ALA A 61 -14.96 -3.24 -16.68
C ALA A 61 -14.30 -4.17 -17.72
N ASP A 62 -14.04 -3.69 -18.94
CA ASP A 62 -13.40 -4.50 -19.98
C ASP A 62 -11.94 -4.81 -19.67
N ALA A 63 -11.22 -3.86 -19.06
CA ALA A 63 -9.86 -4.09 -18.59
C ALA A 63 -9.83 -5.07 -17.42
N ARG A 64 -10.79 -4.94 -16.49
CA ARG A 64 -10.95 -5.88 -15.37
C ARG A 64 -11.26 -7.29 -15.87
N ALA A 65 -12.17 -7.43 -16.84
CA ALA A 65 -12.51 -8.71 -17.44
C ALA A 65 -11.30 -9.35 -18.14
N LEU A 66 -10.50 -8.58 -18.88
CA LEU A 66 -9.26 -9.07 -19.50
C LEU A 66 -8.27 -9.64 -18.47
N LEU A 67 -8.23 -9.04 -17.29
CA LEU A 67 -7.32 -9.41 -16.19
C LEU A 67 -7.92 -10.46 -15.25
N GLY A 68 -9.12 -10.98 -15.53
CA GLY A 68 -9.82 -11.92 -14.64
C GLY A 68 -10.21 -11.32 -13.29
N LEU A 69 -10.32 -9.99 -13.21
CA LEU A 69 -10.68 -9.26 -11.99
C LEU A 69 -12.20 -9.13 -11.88
N PRO A 70 -12.76 -9.04 -10.65
CA PRO A 70 -14.18 -8.80 -10.48
C PRO A 70 -14.58 -7.45 -11.09
N ALA A 71 -15.68 -7.45 -11.84
CA ALA A 71 -16.20 -6.27 -12.53
C ALA A 71 -16.40 -5.09 -11.56
N ASN A 72 -16.88 -5.39 -10.35
CA ASN A 72 -17.04 -4.47 -9.25
C ASN A 72 -16.31 -5.00 -8.01
N GLY A 73 -15.74 -4.11 -7.21
CA GLY A 73 -15.11 -4.49 -5.94
C GLY A 73 -13.59 -4.34 -5.93
N LYS A 74 -13.01 -4.71 -4.79
CA LYS A 74 -11.57 -4.69 -4.57
C LYS A 74 -10.93 -5.85 -5.33
N ALA A 75 -9.76 -5.60 -5.89
CA ALA A 75 -8.99 -6.60 -6.61
C ALA A 75 -7.49 -6.40 -6.35
N THR A 76 -6.71 -7.45 -6.60
CA THR A 76 -5.26 -7.38 -6.57
C THR A 76 -4.75 -7.69 -7.96
N ILE A 77 -3.88 -6.83 -8.48
CA ILE A 77 -3.16 -7.06 -9.74
C ILE A 77 -1.74 -7.44 -9.38
N THR A 78 -1.25 -8.55 -9.94
CA THR A 78 0.15 -8.95 -9.86
C THR A 78 0.75 -8.92 -11.26
N PRO A 79 2.06 -8.60 -11.41
CA PRO A 79 2.70 -8.63 -12.72
C PRO A 79 2.55 -9.98 -13.45
N ALA A 80 2.57 -11.09 -12.70
CA ALA A 80 2.37 -12.44 -13.25
C ALA A 80 0.96 -12.68 -13.81
N GLY A 81 -0.06 -11.93 -13.34
CA GLY A 81 -1.43 -12.01 -13.85
C GLY A 81 -1.70 -11.10 -15.04
N ILE A 82 -0.72 -10.30 -15.48
CA ILE A 82 -0.86 -9.41 -16.63
C ILE A 82 -0.48 -10.20 -17.90
N PRO A 83 -1.35 -10.25 -18.93
CA PRO A 83 -1.02 -10.91 -20.19
C PRO A 83 0.27 -10.36 -20.81
N ALA A 84 1.08 -11.25 -21.40
CA ALA A 84 2.32 -10.86 -22.06
C ALA A 84 2.09 -9.78 -23.13
N GLY A 85 3.00 -8.81 -23.23
CA GLY A 85 2.87 -7.67 -24.14
C GLY A 85 1.80 -6.64 -23.74
N THR A 86 1.13 -6.83 -22.59
CA THR A 86 0.14 -5.88 -22.06
C THR A 86 0.75 -5.05 -20.93
N ARG A 87 0.52 -3.74 -20.98
CA ARG A 87 0.77 -2.81 -19.88
C ARG A 87 -0.55 -2.51 -19.18
N VAL A 88 -0.55 -2.58 -17.85
CA VAL A 88 -1.73 -2.25 -17.05
C VAL A 88 -1.46 -1.00 -16.25
N PHE A 89 -2.36 -0.04 -16.36
CA PHE A 89 -2.33 1.22 -15.64
C PHE A 89 -3.49 1.30 -14.67
N VAL A 90 -3.21 1.78 -13.45
CA VAL A 90 -4.23 1.97 -12.41
C VAL A 90 -4.38 3.46 -12.13
N GLN A 91 -5.61 3.92 -11.98
CA GLN A 91 -5.91 5.31 -11.66
C GLN A 91 -5.22 5.73 -10.37
N SER A 92 -4.51 6.86 -10.42
CA SER A 92 -4.00 7.54 -9.22
C SER A 92 -5.02 8.56 -8.73
N SER A 93 -5.26 8.56 -7.42
CA SER A 93 -5.98 9.64 -6.74
C SER A 93 -5.06 10.79 -6.31
N SER A 94 -3.74 10.66 -6.50
CA SER A 94 -2.74 11.64 -6.08
C SER A 94 -1.86 12.08 -7.24
N HIS A 95 -1.78 13.40 -7.43
CA HIS A 95 -0.91 14.08 -8.41
C HIS A 95 0.57 14.03 -7.97
N ASN A 96 0.82 13.95 -6.66
CA ASN A 96 2.17 13.89 -6.08
C ASN A 96 2.67 12.45 -5.92
N ARG A 97 1.98 11.46 -6.47
CA ARG A 97 2.43 10.07 -6.44
C ARG A 97 3.77 9.97 -7.17
N LYS A 98 4.79 9.50 -6.45
CA LYS A 98 6.10 9.22 -7.03
C LYS A 98 6.01 7.98 -7.92
N ILE A 99 6.49 8.14 -9.14
CA ILE A 99 6.59 7.11 -10.17
C ILE A 99 8.02 6.60 -10.14
N PRO A 100 8.24 5.28 -9.98
CA PRO A 100 9.57 4.69 -10.00
C PRO A 100 10.32 5.07 -11.28
N ALA A 101 11.65 5.08 -11.22
CA ALA A 101 12.48 5.22 -12.40
C ALA A 101 12.14 4.15 -13.46
N ASN A 102 12.33 4.50 -14.74
CA ASN A 102 12.09 3.65 -15.90
C ASN A 102 10.67 3.05 -15.93
N SER A 103 9.69 3.84 -15.50
CA SER A 103 8.27 3.49 -15.48
C SER A 103 7.46 4.50 -16.27
N GLN A 104 6.16 4.27 -16.38
CA GLN A 104 5.27 5.05 -17.23
C GLN A 104 4.04 5.52 -16.48
N VAL A 105 3.56 6.69 -16.91
CA VAL A 105 2.22 7.17 -16.59
C VAL A 105 1.42 7.30 -17.88
N LEU A 106 0.13 7.00 -17.78
CA LEU A 106 -0.85 7.27 -18.83
C LEU A 106 -1.74 8.40 -18.33
N LEU A 107 -1.84 9.49 -19.08
CA LEU A 107 -2.62 10.66 -18.73
C LEU A 107 -3.83 10.76 -19.66
N GLN A 108 -5.03 10.80 -19.09
CA GLN A 108 -6.23 11.20 -19.82
C GLN A 108 -6.24 12.71 -19.95
N ILE A 109 -6.35 13.23 -21.17
CA ILE A 109 -6.39 14.66 -21.50
C ILE A 109 -7.78 15.04 -22.05
N ALA A 110 -8.07 16.34 -22.15
CA ALA A 110 -9.30 16.82 -22.80
C ALA A 110 -9.25 16.54 -24.32
N ALA A 111 -10.37 16.11 -24.90
CA ALA A 111 -10.44 15.70 -26.31
C ALA A 111 -10.15 16.85 -27.29
N ASP A 112 -10.30 18.11 -26.86
CA ASP A 112 -10.13 19.31 -27.70
C ASP A 112 -8.87 20.12 -27.36
N GLY A 113 -7.89 19.52 -26.66
CA GLY A 113 -6.66 20.25 -26.28
C GLY A 113 -6.92 21.44 -25.34
N ALA A 114 -8.11 21.52 -24.75
CA ALA A 114 -8.42 22.49 -23.71
C ALA A 114 -7.48 22.24 -22.54
N ALA A 115 -6.45 23.09 -22.43
CA ALA A 115 -5.50 23.07 -21.33
C ALA A 115 -6.27 23.29 -20.03
N VAL A 116 -6.55 22.21 -19.29
CA VAL A 116 -6.95 22.33 -17.89
C VAL A 116 -5.71 22.78 -17.12
N ASN A 117 -5.66 24.07 -16.81
CA ASN A 117 -4.57 24.74 -16.11
C ASN A 117 -3.85 23.81 -15.11
N ALA A 118 -2.58 23.51 -15.39
CA ALA A 118 -1.68 22.80 -14.47
C ALA A 118 -1.31 23.64 -13.21
N ASP A 119 -1.99 24.79 -13.03
CA ASP A 119 -1.64 25.85 -12.09
C ASP A 119 -2.69 26.09 -10.99
N SER A 120 -3.65 25.19 -10.79
CA SER A 120 -4.35 25.19 -9.49
C SER A 120 -3.49 24.41 -8.48
N PRO A 121 -2.77 25.07 -7.54
CA PRO A 121 -2.22 24.36 -6.41
C PRO A 121 -3.36 23.61 -5.71
N PRO A 122 -3.15 22.37 -5.26
CA PRO A 122 -4.14 21.72 -4.42
C PRO A 122 -4.45 22.65 -3.25
N ALA A 123 -5.73 22.92 -2.99
CA ALA A 123 -6.14 23.63 -1.79
C ALA A 123 -5.41 22.98 -0.61
N PRO A 124 -4.80 23.77 0.30
CA PRO A 124 -4.12 23.20 1.46
C PRO A 124 -5.07 22.25 2.16
N ALA A 125 -4.60 21.03 2.45
CA ALA A 125 -5.38 20.08 3.23
C ALA A 125 -5.84 20.79 4.52
N PRO A 126 -7.11 20.62 4.95
CA PRO A 126 -7.54 21.17 6.22
C PRO A 126 -6.53 20.73 7.29
N ALA A 127 -6.00 21.70 8.04
CA ALA A 127 -5.08 21.41 9.12
C ALA A 127 -5.70 20.32 10.00
N PRO A 128 -4.94 19.28 10.40
CA PRO A 128 -5.46 18.30 11.34
C PRO A 128 -5.98 19.05 12.57
N ALA A 129 -7.23 18.77 12.96
CA ALA A 129 -7.77 19.32 14.19
C ALA A 129 -6.76 19.03 15.32
N PRO A 130 -6.48 20.00 16.20
CA PRO A 130 -5.60 19.77 17.34
C PRO A 130 -6.06 18.51 18.06
N ALA A 131 -5.11 17.60 18.29
CA ALA A 131 -5.37 16.39 19.06
C ALA A 131 -6.03 16.79 20.37
N ALA A 132 -7.12 16.10 20.74
CA ALA A 132 -7.75 16.29 22.03
C ALA A 132 -6.66 16.18 23.12
N ALA A 133 -6.60 17.18 24.00
CA ALA A 133 -5.69 17.14 25.13
C ALA A 133 -5.89 15.82 25.89
N PRO A 134 -4.82 15.14 26.33
CA PRO A 134 -4.96 13.97 27.17
C PRO A 134 -5.80 14.33 28.40
N SER A 135 -6.82 13.53 28.70
CA SER A 135 -7.56 13.67 29.95
C SER A 135 -6.56 13.68 31.11
N PRO A 136 -6.71 14.58 32.10
CA PRO A 136 -5.85 14.60 33.27
C PRO A 136 -5.85 13.22 33.94
N ALA A 137 -4.67 12.76 34.31
CA ALA A 137 -4.49 11.51 35.04
C ALA A 137 -5.32 11.55 36.36
N PRO A 138 -5.89 10.42 36.80
CA PRO A 138 -6.52 10.36 38.11
C PRO A 138 -5.52 10.73 39.20
N SER A 139 -5.92 11.63 40.10
CA SER A 139 -5.12 12.03 41.26
C SER A 139 -4.64 10.80 42.06
N PRO A 140 -3.36 10.76 42.47
CA PRO A 140 -2.86 9.70 43.34
C PRO A 140 -3.68 9.63 44.63
N ALA A 141 -4.14 8.43 44.98
CA ALA A 141 -4.71 8.17 46.30
C ALA A 141 -3.63 8.43 47.37
N LEU A 142 -3.99 9.20 48.40
CA LEU A 142 -3.16 9.44 49.58
C LEU A 142 -2.78 8.10 50.22
N ALA A 143 -1.48 7.84 50.33
CA ALA A 143 -0.96 6.72 51.09
C ALA A 143 -1.24 6.92 52.59
N PRO A 144 -1.58 5.85 53.35
CA PRO A 144 -1.69 5.93 54.80
C PRO A 144 -0.32 6.18 55.45
N PRO A 145 -0.27 6.89 56.59
CA PRO A 145 0.99 7.18 57.28
C PRO A 145 1.62 5.93 57.90
N ASP A 146 2.93 5.85 57.68
CA ASP A 146 3.91 4.92 58.24
C ASP A 146 3.90 4.94 59.78
N THR A 147 3.65 3.79 60.41
CA THR A 147 4.03 3.55 61.80
C THR A 147 4.88 2.28 61.90
N ASN A 148 6.18 2.46 61.71
CA ASN A 148 7.22 1.52 62.11
C ASN A 148 7.23 1.42 63.66
N PRO A 149 7.48 0.24 64.29
CA PRO A 149 8.87 -0.22 64.42
C PRO A 149 9.11 -1.75 64.38
N ARG A 150 10.16 -2.12 63.63
CA ARG A 150 11.19 -3.19 63.81
C ARG A 150 11.43 -3.68 65.28
N PRO A 151 12.11 -4.83 65.57
CA PRO A 151 12.35 -6.14 64.90
C PRO A 151 12.00 -7.37 65.79
N SER A 152 12.04 -8.61 65.25
CA SER A 152 12.98 -9.69 65.66
C SER A 152 12.51 -11.12 65.33
N LYS A 153 13.47 -11.90 64.77
CA LYS A 153 13.68 -13.37 64.84
C LYS A 153 12.46 -14.31 64.80
N GLN A 154 12.36 -15.15 63.76
CA GLN A 154 12.37 -16.60 63.95
C GLN A 154 12.46 -17.37 62.62
N ALA A 155 13.21 -18.47 62.68
CA ALA A 155 13.55 -19.38 61.60
C ALA A 155 12.40 -20.36 61.26
N LYS A 156 12.29 -20.75 59.98
CA LYS A 156 11.90 -22.10 59.51
C LYS A 156 12.07 -22.18 57.99
N THR A 157 13.11 -22.87 57.49
CA THR A 157 13.06 -24.23 56.91
C THR A 157 12.14 -24.33 55.68
N GLY A 158 12.74 -24.57 54.52
CA GLY A 158 12.03 -24.86 53.28
C GLY A 158 12.96 -24.79 52.08
N ASP A 159 13.93 -25.70 52.02
CA ASP A 159 14.58 -26.10 50.77
C ASP A 159 13.51 -26.44 49.73
N ASN A 160 13.53 -25.81 48.56
CA ASN A 160 12.81 -26.32 47.42
C ASN A 160 13.72 -26.33 46.20
N VAL A 161 14.33 -27.50 46.02
CA VAL A 161 15.05 -27.95 44.83
C VAL A 161 14.04 -28.00 43.69
N ASN A 162 14.22 -27.18 42.66
CA ASN A 162 13.53 -27.39 41.40
C ASN A 162 14.36 -28.39 40.60
N ASP A 163 14.08 -29.67 40.83
CA ASP A 163 14.68 -30.80 40.14
C ASP A 163 14.13 -30.90 38.72
N GLY A 164 15.00 -31.32 37.80
CA GLY A 164 14.74 -31.39 36.38
C GLY A 164 13.57 -32.32 36.04
N ASN A 165 12.88 -31.97 34.96
CA ASN A 165 12.10 -32.96 34.22
C ASN A 165 12.64 -33.02 32.79
N ASP A 166 13.77 -33.71 32.67
CA ASP A 166 14.10 -34.53 31.51
C ASP A 166 12.96 -35.53 31.28
N GLN A 167 12.29 -35.39 30.14
CA GLN A 167 11.64 -36.52 29.48
C GLN A 167 12.20 -36.60 28.07
N ASP A 168 13.34 -37.28 28.03
CA ASP A 168 13.81 -38.11 26.95
C ASP A 168 12.65 -38.88 26.29
N THR A 169 12.49 -38.75 24.98
CA THR A 169 11.68 -39.69 24.19
C THR A 169 12.48 -40.05 22.95
N ILE A 170 13.45 -40.93 23.14
CA ILE A 170 14.11 -41.71 22.08
C ILE A 170 13.31 -43.02 21.91
N VAL A 171 12.78 -43.25 20.70
CA VAL A 171 12.61 -44.60 20.14
C VAL A 171 12.87 -44.55 18.62
N ASP A 172 13.90 -45.28 18.24
CA ASP A 172 14.48 -45.58 16.92
C ASP A 172 13.63 -46.58 16.10
N ASP A 173 13.63 -46.50 14.75
CA ASP A 173 14.40 -47.31 13.78
C ASP A 173 13.69 -48.59 13.29
N ASP A 174 12.86 -48.45 12.25
CA ASP A 174 12.50 -49.50 11.27
C ASP A 174 11.72 -48.80 10.13
N GLY A 175 12.34 -48.39 9.03
CA GLY A 175 12.69 -49.32 7.97
C GLY A 175 11.64 -49.27 6.85
N THR A 176 11.88 -48.39 5.86
CA THR A 176 11.43 -48.45 4.44
C THR A 176 10.48 -49.59 4.03
N ASN A 177 9.33 -49.28 3.40
CA ASN A 177 8.86 -50.07 2.26
C ASN A 177 8.01 -49.26 1.25
N LEU A 178 8.15 -49.67 -0.01
CA LEU A 178 7.87 -49.01 -1.27
C LEU A 178 6.40 -49.13 -1.72
N GLY A 179 5.91 -48.06 -2.36
CA GLY A 179 4.73 -48.03 -3.23
C GLY A 179 4.94 -46.99 -4.32
#